data_AF-A0A821BUJ3-F1
#
_entry.id   AF-A0A821BUJ3-F1
#
_cell.length_a   1.000
_cell.length_b   1.000
_cell.length_c   1.000
_cell.angle_alpha   90.00
_cell.angle_beta   90.00
_cell.angle_gamma   90.00
#
_symmetry.space_group_name_H-M   'P 1'
#
loop_
_entity.id
_entity.type
_entity.pdbx_description
1 polymer ?
#
loop_
_entity_poly.entity_id
_entity_poly.type
_entity_poly.pdbx_seq_one_letter_code
_entity_poly.pdbx_strand_id
1 'polypeptide(L)'
;MSTSNTNATLVKLEQAHGTVMIFAWIVFASTGILFARYGRLLRFGEKSKLFGADIWFQMHRSILILAVITTLIGLVIVLVKGDNETVEHNRDKSRLTAHRVLGFIIVGSALLQVGMGLFRCGPQSPSRFIFNWIHRSVGIIAFVFSIPTLFLVASVLQNNQTGLMIILSLWAAWIVIIVIVLEIIKFRCQLMPSTIEIKNEN
;
A
#
# COMPACT_ATOMS: atom_id res chain seq x y z
N MET A 1 2.09 -11.79 -39.41
CA MET A 1 0.76 -11.52 -38.81
C MET A 1 0.60 -12.07 -37.39
N SER A 2 1.17 -13.24 -37.04
CA SER A 2 1.08 -13.77 -35.66
C SER A 2 1.88 -12.97 -34.63
N THR A 3 3.12 -12.58 -34.97
CA THR A 3 4.04 -11.87 -34.07
C THR A 3 3.55 -10.47 -33.65
N SER A 4 2.95 -9.71 -34.57
CA SER A 4 2.36 -8.40 -34.28
C SER A 4 1.20 -8.48 -33.29
N ASN A 5 0.36 -9.51 -33.41
CA ASN A 5 -0.79 -9.73 -32.53
C ASN A 5 -0.36 -10.20 -31.12
N THR A 6 0.67 -11.05 -31.06
CA THR A 6 1.28 -11.46 -29.79
C THR A 6 1.88 -10.25 -29.06
N ASN A 7 2.67 -9.42 -29.74
CA ASN A 7 3.28 -8.24 -29.12
C ASN A 7 2.23 -7.24 -28.61
N ALA A 8 1.17 -7.01 -29.38
CA ALA A 8 0.05 -6.17 -28.94
C ALA A 8 -0.63 -6.72 -27.68
N THR A 9 -0.78 -8.04 -27.57
CA THR A 9 -1.36 -8.70 -26.39
C THR A 9 -0.46 -8.55 -25.17
N LEU A 10 0.85 -8.75 -25.32
CA LEU A 10 1.82 -8.59 -24.24
C LEU A 10 1.86 -7.15 -23.70
N VAL A 11 1.79 -6.15 -24.58
CA VAL A 11 1.71 -4.73 -24.18
C VAL A 11 0.43 -4.46 -23.38
N LYS A 12 -0.72 -5.03 -23.79
CA LYS A 12 -1.98 -4.89 -23.06
C LYS A 12 -1.92 -5.55 -21.68
N LEU A 13 -1.30 -6.73 -21.56
CA LEU A 13 -1.09 -7.39 -20.26
C LEU A 13 -0.20 -6.54 -19.34
N GLU A 14 0.85 -5.94 -19.87
CA GLU A 14 1.73 -5.05 -19.10
C GLU A 14 0.98 -3.78 -18.61
N GLN A 15 0.17 -3.19 -19.48
CA GLN A 15 -0.70 -2.06 -19.09
C GLN A 15 -1.70 -2.46 -18.02
N ALA A 16 -2.36 -3.62 -18.17
CA ALA A 16 -3.31 -4.14 -17.19
C ALA A 16 -2.64 -4.39 -15.83
N HIS A 17 -1.45 -5.01 -15.82
CA HIS A 17 -0.64 -5.18 -14.62
C HIS A 17 -0.36 -3.83 -13.94
N GLY A 18 0.16 -2.86 -14.69
CA GLY A 18 0.48 -1.52 -14.17
C GLY A 18 -0.74 -0.81 -13.60
N THR A 19 -1.88 -0.83 -14.29
CA THR A 19 -3.13 -0.22 -13.81
C THR A 19 -3.60 -0.86 -12.51
N VAL A 20 -3.63 -2.19 -12.45
CA VAL A 20 -4.05 -2.94 -11.25
C VAL A 20 -3.11 -2.64 -10.07
N MET A 21 -1.79 -2.60 -10.31
CA MET A 21 -0.81 -2.28 -9.26
C MET A 21 -0.91 -0.83 -8.77
N ILE A 22 -1.25 0.12 -9.64
CA ILE A 22 -1.55 1.51 -9.23
C ILE A 22 -2.72 1.51 -8.26
N PHE A 23 -3.86 0.87 -8.58
CA PHE A 23 -4.98 0.79 -7.65
C PHE A 23 -4.61 0.10 -6.33
N ALA A 24 -3.86 -1.00 -6.40
CA ALA A 24 -3.43 -1.73 -5.22
C ALA A 24 -2.60 -0.87 -4.26
N TRP A 25 -1.60 -0.14 -4.75
CA TRP A 25 -0.60 0.52 -3.91
C TRP A 25 -0.88 2.01 -3.67
N ILE A 26 -1.32 2.73 -4.71
CA ILE A 26 -1.61 4.17 -4.63
C ILE A 26 -2.92 4.43 -3.92
N VAL A 27 -3.94 3.59 -4.16
CA VAL A 27 -5.29 3.79 -3.58
C VAL A 27 -5.48 2.94 -2.34
N PHE A 28 -5.46 1.62 -2.45
CA PHE A 28 -5.86 0.75 -1.34
C PHE A 28 -4.80 0.67 -0.24
N ALA A 29 -3.55 0.34 -0.57
CA ALA A 29 -2.50 0.17 0.45
C ALA A 29 -2.25 1.47 1.24
N SER A 30 -2.10 2.60 0.53
CA SER A 30 -1.88 3.91 1.16
C SER A 30 -3.03 4.27 2.13
N THR A 31 -4.28 4.12 1.68
CA THR A 31 -5.48 4.42 2.47
C THR A 31 -5.59 3.48 3.68
N GLY A 32 -5.39 2.18 3.48
CA GLY A 32 -5.44 1.19 4.55
C GLY A 32 -4.40 1.43 5.64
N ILE A 33 -3.19 1.87 5.27
CA ILE A 33 -2.12 2.24 6.22
C ILE A 33 -2.48 3.53 6.98
N LEU A 34 -3.07 4.53 6.32
CA LEU A 34 -3.55 5.74 6.99
C LEU A 34 -4.63 5.43 8.03
N PHE A 35 -5.60 4.55 7.70
CA PHE A 35 -6.59 4.08 8.67
C PHE A 35 -5.96 3.34 9.86
N ALA A 36 -4.94 2.52 9.61
CA ALA A 36 -4.21 1.81 10.67
C ALA A 36 -3.58 2.77 11.68
N ARG A 37 -3.06 3.90 11.19
CA ARG A 37 -2.26 4.85 11.98
C ARG A 37 -3.11 5.96 12.63
N TYR A 38 -4.12 6.44 11.93
CA TYR A 38 -4.89 7.64 12.32
C TYR A 38 -6.38 7.39 12.51
N GLY A 39 -6.90 6.21 12.13
CA GLY A 39 -8.34 5.91 12.24
C GLY A 39 -8.86 6.04 13.67
N ARG A 40 -8.08 5.60 14.67
CA ARG A 40 -8.42 5.78 16.08
C ARG A 40 -8.36 7.25 16.53
N LEU A 41 -7.35 8.00 16.06
CA LEU A 41 -7.16 9.42 16.40
C LEU A 41 -8.35 10.26 15.95
N LEU A 42 -8.83 10.01 14.73
CA LEU A 42 -9.94 10.75 14.14
C LEU A 42 -11.31 10.32 14.68
N ARG A 43 -11.33 9.48 15.75
CA ARG A 43 -12.54 8.92 16.36
C ARG A 43 -13.48 8.25 15.34
N PHE A 44 -12.93 7.71 14.25
CA PHE A 44 -13.72 7.07 13.20
C PHE A 44 -14.43 5.83 13.76
N GLY A 45 -15.72 5.99 14.05
CA GLY A 45 -16.57 4.95 14.62
C GLY A 45 -16.22 4.57 16.06
N GLU A 46 -15.69 5.50 16.87
CA GLU A 46 -15.27 5.24 18.26
C GLU A 46 -16.40 4.71 19.18
N LYS A 47 -17.67 4.95 18.84
CA LYS A 47 -18.84 4.46 19.57
C LYS A 47 -19.57 3.29 18.90
N SER A 48 -19.07 2.81 17.77
CA SER A 48 -19.76 1.83 16.94
C SER A 48 -18.83 0.67 16.59
N LYS A 49 -19.29 -0.54 16.84
CA LYS A 49 -18.59 -1.77 16.44
C LYS A 49 -19.26 -2.33 15.19
N LEU A 50 -18.45 -2.78 14.25
CA LEU A 50 -18.89 -3.53 13.08
C LEU A 50 -18.29 -4.94 13.16
N PHE A 51 -19.15 -5.97 13.16
CA PHE A 51 -18.75 -7.37 13.37
C PHE A 51 -17.85 -7.59 14.61
N GLY A 52 -18.17 -6.91 15.71
CA GLY A 52 -17.47 -7.10 17.00
C GLY A 52 -16.10 -6.39 17.13
N ALA A 53 -15.65 -5.66 16.11
CA ALA A 53 -14.43 -4.84 16.17
C ALA A 53 -14.71 -3.37 15.84
N ASP A 54 -13.80 -2.49 16.25
CA ASP A 54 -13.90 -1.06 15.97
C ASP A 54 -13.93 -0.80 14.44
N ILE A 55 -14.75 0.16 14.00
CA ILE A 55 -14.93 0.46 12.57
C ILE A 55 -13.60 0.79 11.89
N TRP A 56 -12.74 1.60 12.52
CA TRP A 56 -11.43 1.94 11.94
C TRP A 56 -10.58 0.69 11.65
N PHE A 57 -10.67 -0.33 12.52
CA PHE A 57 -9.94 -1.59 12.37
C PHE A 57 -10.52 -2.43 11.23
N GLN A 58 -11.85 -2.44 11.10
CA GLN A 58 -12.51 -3.12 9.98
C GLN A 58 -12.23 -2.45 8.64
N MET A 59 -12.20 -1.12 8.60
CA MET A 59 -11.81 -0.38 7.39
C MET A 59 -10.36 -0.67 6.99
N HIS A 60 -9.43 -0.60 7.95
CA HIS A 60 -8.04 -1.00 7.73
C HIS A 60 -7.93 -2.43 7.15
N ARG A 61 -8.61 -3.39 7.79
CA ARG A 61 -8.58 -4.79 7.37
C ARG A 61 -9.18 -4.98 5.97
N SER A 62 -10.35 -4.43 5.72
CA SER A 62 -11.09 -4.62 4.47
C SER A 62 -10.35 -3.99 3.29
N ILE A 63 -9.83 -2.79 3.47
CA ILE A 63 -9.07 -2.08 2.43
C ILE A 63 -7.74 -2.81 2.13
N LEU A 64 -7.02 -3.28 3.16
CA LEU A 64 -5.76 -4.02 2.91
C LEU A 64 -5.99 -5.42 2.34
N ILE A 65 -7.10 -6.10 2.66
CA ILE A 65 -7.47 -7.34 1.96
C ILE A 65 -7.71 -7.06 0.48
N LEU A 66 -8.41 -5.97 0.15
CA LEU A 66 -8.62 -5.56 -1.24
C LEU A 66 -7.29 -5.22 -1.93
N ALA A 67 -6.38 -4.54 -1.24
CA ALA A 67 -5.03 -4.27 -1.74
C ALA A 67 -4.27 -5.56 -2.08
N VAL A 68 -4.34 -6.57 -1.21
CA VAL A 68 -3.68 -7.87 -1.42
C VAL A 68 -4.31 -8.64 -2.58
N ILE A 69 -5.64 -8.71 -2.66
CA ILE A 69 -6.34 -9.37 -3.77
C ILE A 69 -5.95 -8.71 -5.10
N THR A 70 -5.97 -7.38 -5.14
CA THR A 70 -5.60 -6.61 -6.34
C THR A 70 -4.12 -6.85 -6.71
N THR A 71 -3.23 -6.90 -5.71
CA THR A 71 -1.80 -7.22 -5.90
C THR A 71 -1.60 -8.62 -6.47
N LEU A 72 -2.36 -9.62 -5.99
CA LEU A 72 -2.30 -11.00 -6.50
C LEU A 72 -2.82 -11.10 -7.93
N ILE A 73 -3.88 -10.38 -8.28
CA ILE A 73 -4.34 -10.27 -9.68
C ILE A 73 -3.23 -9.68 -10.55
N GLY A 74 -2.60 -8.58 -10.11
CA GLY A 74 -1.47 -7.98 -10.80
C GLY A 74 -0.30 -8.95 -10.98
N LEU A 75 0.03 -9.72 -9.95
CA LEU A 75 1.06 -10.76 -10.01
C LEU A 75 0.72 -11.84 -11.05
N VAL A 76 -0.51 -12.35 -11.05
CA VAL A 76 -0.93 -13.35 -12.04
C VAL A 76 -0.81 -12.81 -13.46
N ILE A 77 -1.22 -11.56 -13.71
CA ILE A 77 -1.11 -10.92 -15.03
C ILE A 77 0.35 -10.90 -15.53
N VAL A 78 1.30 -10.49 -14.68
CA VAL A 78 2.71 -10.40 -15.10
C VAL A 78 3.36 -11.78 -15.24
N LEU A 79 2.97 -12.77 -14.43
CA LEU A 79 3.42 -14.15 -14.58
C LEU A 79 2.90 -14.77 -15.88
N VAL A 80 1.65 -14.48 -16.27
CA VAL A 80 1.07 -14.94 -17.55
C VAL A 80 1.71 -14.24 -18.74
N LYS A 81 2.03 -12.95 -18.64
CA LYS A 81 2.79 -12.22 -19.67
C LYS A 81 4.14 -12.90 -19.93
N GLY A 82 4.84 -13.29 -18.86
CA GLY A 82 6.20 -13.80 -18.92
C GLY A 82 7.22 -12.73 -19.35
N ASP A 83 8.50 -13.11 -19.34
CA ASP A 83 9.57 -12.27 -19.86
C ASP A 83 9.60 -12.37 -21.39
N ASN A 84 9.71 -11.22 -22.07
CA ASN A 84 9.75 -11.17 -23.52
C ASN A 84 10.74 -10.11 -24.00
N GLU A 85 11.87 -10.56 -24.56
CA GLU A 85 12.95 -9.68 -25.01
C GLU A 85 12.53 -8.74 -26.15
N THR A 86 11.57 -9.13 -26.99
CA THR A 86 11.13 -8.29 -28.12
C THR A 86 10.37 -7.05 -27.65
N VAL A 87 9.56 -7.18 -26.60
CA VAL A 87 8.82 -6.05 -25.98
C VAL A 87 9.75 -5.20 -25.11
N GLU A 88 10.81 -5.80 -24.58
CA GLU A 88 11.74 -5.15 -23.64
C GLU A 88 13.01 -4.61 -24.28
N HIS A 89 13.24 -4.84 -25.57
CA HIS A 89 14.52 -4.64 -26.25
C HIS A 89 15.14 -3.24 -26.03
N ASN A 90 14.32 -2.19 -26.12
CA ASN A 90 14.76 -0.80 -26.01
C ASN A 90 14.56 -0.20 -24.60
N ARG A 91 14.41 -1.02 -23.57
CA ARG A 91 14.20 -0.57 -22.18
C ARG A 91 15.42 -0.86 -21.31
N ASP A 92 15.60 -0.04 -20.28
CA ASP A 92 16.65 -0.24 -19.29
C ASP A 92 16.41 -1.54 -18.51
N LYS A 93 17.18 -2.57 -18.85
CA LYS A 93 17.10 -3.91 -18.24
C LYS A 93 17.43 -3.90 -16.75
N SER A 94 18.31 -3.00 -16.30
CA SER A 94 18.70 -2.88 -14.89
C SER A 94 17.50 -2.43 -14.06
N ARG A 95 16.83 -1.37 -14.51
CA ARG A 95 15.62 -0.84 -13.84
C ARG A 95 14.45 -1.83 -13.86
N LEU A 96 14.25 -2.53 -14.97
CA LEU A 96 13.24 -3.61 -15.06
C LEU A 96 13.54 -4.73 -14.06
N THR A 97 14.80 -5.15 -13.96
CA THR A 97 15.22 -6.18 -13.00
C THR A 97 15.01 -5.71 -11.56
N ALA A 98 15.39 -4.48 -11.23
CA ALA A 98 15.15 -3.90 -9.91
C ALA A 98 13.66 -3.82 -9.58
N HIS A 99 12.81 -3.43 -10.54
CA HIS A 99 11.35 -3.43 -10.39
C HIS A 99 10.81 -4.84 -10.08
N ARG A 100 11.26 -5.87 -10.81
CA ARG A 100 10.86 -7.26 -10.57
C ARG A 100 11.23 -7.72 -9.16
N VAL A 101 12.50 -7.51 -8.76
CA VAL A 101 13.00 -7.94 -7.43
C VAL A 101 12.23 -7.25 -6.31
N LEU A 102 12.09 -5.93 -6.37
CA LEU A 102 11.32 -5.19 -5.37
C LEU A 102 9.84 -5.60 -5.38
N GLY A 103 9.25 -5.82 -6.56
CA GLY A 103 7.89 -6.32 -6.71
C GLY A 103 7.66 -7.63 -5.96
N PHE A 104 8.56 -8.61 -6.09
CA PHE A 104 8.46 -9.87 -5.35
C PHE A 104 8.63 -9.69 -3.84
N ILE A 105 9.55 -8.82 -3.39
CA ILE A 105 9.71 -8.50 -1.96
C ILE A 105 8.42 -7.90 -1.41
N ILE A 106 7.80 -6.99 -2.15
CA ILE A 106 6.55 -6.33 -1.78
C ILE A 106 5.39 -7.33 -1.69
N VAL A 107 5.23 -8.20 -2.69
CA VAL A 107 4.22 -9.28 -2.68
C VAL A 107 4.42 -10.22 -1.49
N GLY A 108 5.65 -10.69 -1.27
CA GLY A 108 5.98 -11.56 -0.14
C GLY A 108 5.68 -10.89 1.20
N SER A 109 6.02 -9.61 1.33
CA SER A 109 5.70 -8.81 2.52
C SER A 109 4.19 -8.66 2.72
N ALA A 110 3.42 -8.42 1.66
CA ALA A 110 1.97 -8.30 1.72
C ALA A 110 1.30 -9.62 2.15
N LEU A 111 1.78 -10.76 1.64
CA LEU A 111 1.30 -12.08 2.07
C LEU A 111 1.68 -12.38 3.52
N LEU A 112 2.90 -12.02 3.93
CA LEU A 112 3.34 -12.14 5.31
C LEU A 112 2.47 -11.28 6.24
N GLN A 113 2.08 -10.08 5.83
CA GLN A 113 1.15 -9.23 6.60
C GLN A 113 -0.21 -9.89 6.83
N VAL A 114 -0.77 -10.53 5.80
CA VAL A 114 -2.03 -11.30 5.94
C VAL A 114 -1.83 -12.49 6.88
N GLY A 115 -0.76 -13.26 6.67
CA GLY A 115 -0.43 -14.40 7.54
C GLY A 115 -0.32 -14.00 9.00
N MET A 116 0.48 -12.98 9.31
CA MET A 116 0.58 -12.43 10.67
C MET A 116 -0.76 -11.95 11.19
N GLY A 117 -1.58 -11.29 10.36
CA GLY A 117 -2.92 -10.83 10.72
C GLY A 117 -3.87 -11.98 11.09
N LEU A 118 -3.75 -13.14 10.43
CA LEU A 118 -4.53 -14.34 10.74
C LEU A 118 -4.08 -15.00 12.05
N PHE A 119 -2.76 -15.07 12.29
CA PHE A 119 -2.17 -15.63 13.51
C PHE A 119 -1.99 -14.58 14.62
N ARG A 120 -2.70 -13.45 14.53
CA ARG A 120 -2.66 -12.35 15.49
C ARG A 120 -3.02 -12.86 16.89
N CYS A 121 -2.19 -12.52 17.88
CA CYS A 121 -2.51 -12.76 19.28
C CYS A 121 -3.62 -11.85 19.81
N GLY A 122 -4.30 -12.30 20.87
CA GLY A 122 -5.39 -11.56 21.52
C GLY A 122 -4.97 -10.16 22.01
N PRO A 123 -5.92 -9.22 22.19
CA PRO A 123 -5.62 -7.84 22.56
C PRO A 123 -4.93 -7.69 23.93
N GLN A 124 -5.09 -8.65 24.84
CA GLN A 124 -4.48 -8.65 26.17
C GLN A 124 -3.23 -9.56 26.29
N SER A 125 -2.76 -10.16 25.19
CA SER A 125 -1.60 -11.05 25.23
C SER A 125 -0.30 -10.29 25.50
N PRO A 126 0.64 -10.81 26.32
CA PRO A 126 1.95 -10.18 26.52
C PRO A 126 2.78 -10.13 25.22
N SER A 127 2.57 -11.08 24.31
CA SER A 127 3.20 -11.11 22.98
C SER A 127 2.68 -10.03 22.02
N ARG A 128 1.64 -9.27 22.40
CA ARG A 128 0.97 -8.31 21.52
C ARG A 128 1.87 -7.16 21.09
N PHE A 129 2.79 -6.74 21.96
CA PHE A 129 3.78 -5.72 21.62
C PHE A 129 4.69 -6.18 20.47
N ILE A 130 5.19 -7.43 20.54
CA ILE A 130 6.06 -8.02 19.51
C ILE A 130 5.32 -8.10 18.18
N PHE A 131 4.09 -8.64 18.20
CA PHE A 131 3.22 -8.67 17.02
C PHE A 131 3.05 -7.29 16.40
N ASN A 132 2.68 -6.29 17.21
CA ASN A 132 2.44 -4.93 16.71
C ASN A 132 3.71 -4.33 16.08
N TRP A 133 4.89 -4.57 16.66
CA TRP A 133 6.14 -4.04 16.15
C TRP A 133 6.53 -4.70 14.82
N ILE A 134 6.50 -6.04 14.75
CA ILE A 134 6.83 -6.78 13.52
C ILE A 134 5.83 -6.47 12.41
N HIS A 135 4.52 -6.57 12.69
CA HIS A 135 3.46 -6.28 11.71
C HIS A 135 3.55 -4.85 11.17
N ARG A 136 3.87 -3.88 12.04
CA ARG A 136 4.08 -2.49 11.63
C ARG A 136 5.32 -2.36 10.74
N SER A 137 6.45 -2.94 11.15
CA SER A 137 7.72 -2.83 10.42
C SER A 137 7.62 -3.43 9.02
N VAL A 138 7.08 -4.65 8.89
CA VAL A 138 6.89 -5.30 7.58
C VAL A 138 5.97 -4.46 6.69
N GLY A 139 4.88 -3.93 7.23
CA GLY A 139 3.95 -3.07 6.48
C GLY A 139 4.59 -1.78 5.98
N ILE A 140 5.38 -1.11 6.81
CA ILE A 140 6.10 0.11 6.43
C ILE A 140 7.15 -0.21 5.37
N ILE A 141 7.94 -1.27 5.53
CA ILE A 141 8.96 -1.67 4.56
C ILE A 141 8.32 -1.95 3.19
N ALA A 142 7.22 -2.71 3.16
CA ALA A 142 6.48 -3.00 1.93
C ALA A 142 6.00 -1.72 1.23
N PHE A 143 5.43 -0.78 2.01
CA PHE A 143 4.93 0.48 1.45
C PHE A 143 6.06 1.40 0.97
N VAL A 144 7.14 1.52 1.74
CA VAL A 144 8.31 2.34 1.36
C VAL A 144 8.95 1.79 0.09
N PHE A 145 9.06 0.48 -0.08
CA PHE A 145 9.59 -0.13 -1.30
C PHE A 145 8.63 -0.02 -2.49
N SER A 146 7.31 0.11 -2.27
CA SER A 146 6.35 0.30 -3.36
C SER A 146 6.60 1.60 -4.14
N ILE A 147 7.06 2.66 -3.47
CA ILE A 147 7.34 3.96 -4.09
C ILE A 147 8.42 3.84 -5.17
N PRO A 148 9.68 3.45 -4.88
CA PRO A 148 10.71 3.32 -5.91
C PRO A 148 10.33 2.25 -6.94
N THR A 149 9.58 1.21 -6.58
CA THR A 149 9.11 0.19 -7.54
C THR A 149 8.21 0.78 -8.62
N LEU A 150 7.29 1.68 -8.25
CA LEU A 150 6.43 2.42 -9.19
C LEU A 150 7.24 3.39 -10.06
N PHE A 151 8.20 4.11 -9.47
CA PHE A 151 9.07 5.03 -10.22
C PHE A 151 10.01 4.31 -11.19
N LEU A 152 10.55 3.14 -10.81
CA LEU A 152 11.41 2.34 -11.67
C LEU A 152 10.69 1.95 -12.96
N VAL A 153 9.47 1.39 -12.86
CA VAL A 153 8.72 1.02 -14.07
C VAL A 153 8.29 2.25 -14.87
N ALA A 154 7.84 3.33 -14.20
CA ALA A 154 7.47 4.56 -14.89
C ALA A 154 8.65 5.14 -15.70
N SER A 155 9.87 5.05 -15.16
CA SER A 155 11.09 5.56 -15.81
C SER A 155 11.56 4.76 -17.02
N VAL A 156 11.01 3.57 -17.28
CA VAL A 156 11.33 2.74 -18.45
C VAL A 156 10.21 2.66 -19.47
N LEU A 157 9.07 3.32 -19.22
CA LEU A 157 8.00 3.42 -20.20
C LEU A 157 8.41 4.36 -21.34
N GLN A 158 8.18 3.93 -22.58
CA GLN A 158 8.47 4.76 -23.77
C GLN A 158 7.37 5.79 -24.05
N ASN A 159 6.13 5.48 -23.66
CA ASN A 159 4.96 6.32 -23.86
C ASN A 159 4.44 6.83 -22.52
N ASN A 160 3.98 8.08 -22.48
CA ASN A 160 3.38 8.71 -21.30
C ASN A 160 4.26 8.74 -20.04
N GLN A 161 5.58 8.58 -20.19
CA GLN A 161 6.55 8.57 -19.10
C GLN A 161 6.43 9.83 -18.23
N THR A 162 6.52 11.02 -18.84
CA THR A 162 6.46 12.31 -18.13
C THR A 162 5.16 12.45 -17.35
N GLY A 163 4.02 12.11 -17.97
CA GLY A 163 2.71 12.17 -17.32
C GLY A 163 2.63 11.26 -16.10
N LEU A 164 3.05 9.99 -16.23
CA LEU A 164 3.04 9.05 -15.11
C LEU A 164 4.01 9.49 -13.99
N MET A 165 5.20 9.96 -14.34
CA MET A 165 6.18 10.47 -13.37
C MET A 165 5.62 11.65 -12.57
N ILE A 166 4.93 12.58 -13.23
CA ILE A 166 4.26 13.70 -12.56
C ILE A 166 3.18 13.18 -11.60
N ILE A 167 2.31 12.29 -12.07
CA ILE A 167 1.22 11.73 -11.24
C ILE A 167 1.79 11.02 -10.00
N LEU A 168 2.82 10.17 -10.17
CA LEU A 168 3.48 9.46 -9.08
C LEU A 168 4.15 10.44 -8.10
N SER A 169 4.76 11.51 -8.61
CA SER A 169 5.40 12.54 -7.77
C SER A 169 4.39 13.33 -6.96
N LEU A 170 3.27 13.73 -7.57
CA LEU A 170 2.16 14.42 -6.89
C LEU A 170 1.54 13.52 -5.82
N TRP A 171 1.32 12.25 -6.13
CA TRP A 171 0.82 11.28 -5.14
C TRP A 171 1.81 11.08 -3.98
N ALA A 172 3.10 10.87 -4.26
CA ALA A 172 4.10 10.69 -3.21
C ALA A 172 4.20 11.94 -2.32
N ALA A 173 4.19 13.13 -2.91
CA ALA A 173 4.14 14.40 -2.17
C ALA A 173 2.87 14.50 -1.31
N TRP A 174 1.71 14.15 -1.88
CA TRP A 174 0.44 14.14 -1.14
C TRP A 174 0.47 13.20 0.07
N ILE A 175 1.05 12.01 -0.06
CA ILE A 175 1.23 11.07 1.06
C ILE A 175 2.13 11.65 2.15
N VAL A 176 3.21 12.34 1.79
CA VAL A 176 4.07 13.00 2.78
C VAL A 176 3.32 14.12 3.51
N ILE A 177 2.61 14.98 2.76
CA ILE A 177 1.85 16.10 3.31
C ILE A 177 0.77 15.59 4.28
N ILE A 178 -0.04 14.61 3.88
CA ILE A 178 -1.12 14.10 4.73
C ILE A 178 -0.58 13.43 6.00
N VAL A 179 0.55 12.71 5.91
CA VAL A 179 1.21 12.12 7.09
C VAL A 179 1.70 13.21 8.03
N ILE A 180 2.34 14.27 7.52
CA ILE A 180 2.80 15.41 8.35
C ILE A 180 1.61 16.07 9.04
N VAL A 181 0.55 16.40 8.30
CA VAL A 181 -0.66 17.02 8.86
C VAL A 181 -1.28 16.15 9.94
N LEU A 182 -1.46 14.85 9.69
CA LEU A 182 -2.06 13.93 10.65
C LEU A 182 -1.17 13.70 11.88
N GLU A 183 0.17 13.73 11.75
CA GLU A 183 1.07 13.70 12.91
C GLU A 183 1.01 14.99 13.73
N ILE A 184 0.89 16.16 13.09
CA ILE A 184 0.68 17.43 13.80
C ILE A 184 -0.62 17.36 14.59
N ILE A 185 -1.72 16.92 13.97
CA ILE A 185 -3.03 16.77 14.65
C ILE A 185 -2.89 15.79 15.82
N LYS A 186 -2.23 14.65 15.61
CA LYS A 186 -2.00 13.65 16.66
C LYS A 186 -1.27 14.24 17.85
N PHE A 187 -0.18 14.96 17.59
CA PHE A 187 0.62 15.61 18.63
C PHE A 187 -0.21 16.65 19.40
N ARG A 188 -1.00 17.48 18.69
CA ARG A 188 -1.90 18.46 19.33
C ARG A 188 -2.98 17.79 20.19
N CYS A 189 -3.58 16.70 19.72
CA CYS A 189 -4.57 15.95 20.49
C CYS A 189 -3.98 15.30 21.75
N GLN A 190 -2.71 14.88 21.70
CA GLN A 190 -2.02 14.34 22.88
C GLN A 190 -1.65 15.42 23.91
N LEU A 191 -1.45 16.66 23.45
CA LEU A 191 -1.12 17.80 24.31
C LEU A 191 -2.32 18.47 24.96
N MET A 192 -3.56 18.18 24.55
CA MET A 192 -4.76 18.68 25.24
C MET A 192 -5.07 17.77 26.43
N PRO A 193 -4.79 18.18 27.68
CA PRO A 193 -5.27 17.47 28.85
C PRO A 193 -6.80 17.63 28.90
N SER A 194 -7.51 16.65 29.44
CA SER A 194 -8.96 16.70 29.63
C SER A 194 -9.35 17.90 30.50
N THR A 195 -9.64 19.05 29.88
CA THR A 195 -10.18 20.27 30.51
C THR A 195 -11.61 20.10 31.06
N ILE A 196 -12.07 18.85 31.23
CA ILE A 196 -13.43 18.50 31.65
C ILE A 196 -13.48 18.11 33.14
N GLU A 197 -12.37 17.74 33.78
CA GLU A 197 -12.40 17.36 35.21
C GLU A 197 -12.41 18.56 36.18
N ILE A 198 -12.08 19.78 35.74
CA ILE A 198 -12.02 20.95 36.65
C ILE A 198 -13.39 21.63 36.83
N LYS A 199 -14.45 21.18 36.14
CA LYS A 199 -15.77 21.85 36.20
C LYS A 199 -16.86 21.14 37.02
N ASN A 200 -16.53 20.03 37.69
CA ASN A 200 -17.48 19.25 38.50
C ASN A 200 -17.17 19.27 40.02
N GLU A 201 -16.29 20.14 40.50
CA GLU A 201 -15.97 20.30 41.93
C GLU A 201 -16.44 21.63 42.55
N ASN A 202 -17.56 22.21 42.05
CA ASN A 202 -18.20 23.35 42.72
C ASN A 202 -19.67 23.06 43.02
#